data_AF-A0A2N5A4T9-F1
#
_entry.id   AF-A0A2N5A4T9-F1
#
_cell.length_a   1.000
_cell.length_b   1.000
_cell.length_c   1.000
_cell.angle_alpha   90.00
_cell.angle_beta   90.00
_cell.angle_gamma   90.00
#
_symmetry.space_group_name_H-M   'P 1'
#
loop_
_entity.id
_entity.type
_entity.pdbx_description
1 polymer ?
#
loop_
_entity_poly.entity_id
_entity_poly.type
_entity_poly.pdbx_seq_one_letter_code
_entity_poly.pdbx_strand_id
1 'polypeptide(L)'
;FILLSASAQYFIWNFGVVIDRSMITNILDTTPAESFALLSGEMIAVLGLSGVLAVFVAWWVKIRKPATRWRGAAMRLLNIAVSALLIILVAALFYKDYASVFRNNKELVKSLSPSNSIVALNSWYAHNRMDNLPLVKIGEDARQKPVMHSGPRKNLTIVVLGETSRAGNFSLGGYDRETNPRLQQDDVVYFPKTTSCGTATAVSVPCMFSNMPRAHYDEELAHHQEG
;
A
#
# COMPACT_ATOMS: atom_id res chain seq x y z
N PHE A 1 -7.92 -17.02 7.21
CA PHE A 1 -6.49 -17.14 6.86
C PHE A 1 -6.30 -17.63 5.42
N ILE A 2 -6.67 -18.88 5.07
CA ILE A 2 -6.52 -19.42 3.70
C ILE A 2 -7.12 -18.50 2.64
N LEU A 3 -8.37 -18.05 2.83
CA LEU A 3 -9.03 -17.13 1.91
C LEU A 3 -8.30 -15.78 1.79
N LEU A 4 -7.86 -15.20 2.92
CA LEU A 4 -7.09 -13.95 2.92
C LEU A 4 -5.77 -14.10 2.16
N SER A 5 -5.06 -15.21 2.35
CA SER A 5 -3.82 -15.50 1.63
C SER A 5 -4.07 -15.75 0.14
N ALA A 6 -5.16 -16.43 -0.22
CA ALA A 6 -5.55 -16.62 -1.62
C ALA A 6 -5.87 -15.29 -2.31
N SER A 7 -6.60 -14.40 -1.64
CA SER A 7 -6.87 -13.03 -2.11
C SER A 7 -5.60 -12.22 -2.26
N ALA A 8 -4.77 -12.15 -1.22
CA ALA A 8 -3.50 -11.44 -1.29
C ALA A 8 -2.62 -11.98 -2.43
N GLN A 9 -2.54 -13.30 -2.59
CA GLN A 9 -1.76 -13.92 -3.66
C GLN A 9 -2.27 -13.58 -5.05
N TYR A 10 -3.60 -13.55 -5.25
CA TYR A 10 -4.20 -13.14 -6.51
C TYR A 10 -3.79 -11.72 -6.89
N PHE A 11 -3.83 -10.78 -5.95
CA PHE A 11 -3.43 -9.39 -6.21
C PHE A 11 -1.92 -9.24 -6.45
N ILE A 12 -1.09 -10.01 -5.73
CA ILE A 12 0.36 -10.03 -5.97
C ILE A 12 0.67 -10.55 -7.38
N TRP A 13 0.03 -11.63 -7.83
CA TRP A 13 0.33 -12.25 -9.13
C TRP A 13 -0.23 -11.48 -10.32
N ASN A 14 -1.46 -10.98 -10.24
CA ASN A 14 -2.10 -10.33 -11.39
C ASN A 14 -1.77 -8.84 -11.49
N PHE A 15 -1.62 -8.16 -10.36
CA PHE A 15 -1.40 -6.71 -10.32
C PHE A 15 0.00 -6.31 -9.86
N GLY A 16 0.85 -7.27 -9.46
CA GLY A 16 2.20 -6.98 -8.96
C GLY A 16 2.21 -6.20 -7.65
N VAL A 17 1.09 -6.23 -6.92
CA VAL A 17 0.92 -5.42 -5.71
C VAL A 17 1.76 -5.98 -4.57
N VAL A 18 2.40 -5.10 -3.80
CA VAL A 18 3.11 -5.47 -2.56
C VAL A 18 2.19 -5.20 -1.36
N ILE A 19 1.95 -6.22 -0.54
CA ILE A 19 1.09 -6.09 0.65
C ILE A 19 1.93 -5.56 1.83
N ASP A 20 1.94 -4.24 1.98
CA ASP A 20 2.58 -3.56 3.10
C ASP A 20 1.60 -2.66 3.88
N ARG A 21 2.11 -1.89 4.85
CA ARG A 21 1.27 -1.00 5.68
C ARG A 21 0.41 -0.07 4.83
N SER A 22 1.00 0.55 3.80
CA SER A 22 0.29 1.51 2.95
C SER A 22 -0.83 0.84 2.16
N MET A 23 -0.63 -0.41 1.73
CA MET A 23 -1.67 -1.18 1.07
C MET A 23 -2.82 -1.52 2.01
N ILE A 24 -2.56 -1.79 3.29
CA ILE A 24 -3.62 -1.97 4.30
C ILE A 24 -4.41 -0.67 4.47
N THR A 25 -3.74 0.48 4.58
CA THR A 25 -4.40 1.79 4.63
C THR A 25 -5.29 2.01 3.40
N ASN A 26 -4.77 1.76 2.19
CA ASN A 26 -5.55 1.87 0.95
C ASN A 26 -6.80 0.97 0.96
N ILE A 27 -6.68 -0.28 1.44
CA ILE A 27 -7.82 -1.21 1.53
C ILE A 27 -8.88 -0.69 2.51
N LEU A 28 -8.46 -0.06 3.61
CA LEU A 28 -9.37 0.48 4.62
C LEU A 28 -10.03 1.79 4.20
N ASP A 29 -9.31 2.64 3.47
CA ASP A 29 -9.80 3.94 2.99
C ASP A 29 -10.62 3.83 1.69
N THR A 30 -10.56 2.68 1.00
CA THR A 30 -11.26 2.44 -0.26
C THR A 30 -12.78 2.44 -0.09
N THR A 31 -13.48 2.94 -1.11
CA THR A 31 -14.95 2.94 -1.15
C THR A 31 -15.54 1.65 -1.75
N PRO A 32 -16.82 1.32 -1.49
CA PRO A 32 -17.46 0.18 -2.13
C PRO A 32 -17.43 0.24 -3.66
N ALA A 33 -17.61 1.44 -4.25
CA ALA A 33 -17.60 1.63 -5.69
C ALA A 33 -16.23 1.28 -6.32
N GLU A 34 -15.13 1.71 -5.69
CA GLU A 34 -13.77 1.32 -6.09
C GLU A 34 -13.54 -0.19 -5.96
N SER A 35 -13.98 -0.78 -4.85
CA SER A 35 -13.85 -2.22 -4.62
C SER A 35 -14.59 -3.05 -5.67
N PHE A 36 -15.81 -2.64 -6.03
CA PHE A 36 -16.61 -3.34 -7.04
C PHE A 36 -15.99 -3.26 -8.43
N ALA A 37 -15.31 -2.16 -8.77
CA ALA A 37 -14.60 -2.03 -10.05
C ALA A 37 -13.43 -3.03 -10.19
N LEU A 38 -12.88 -3.52 -9.06
CA LEU A 38 -11.81 -4.53 -9.06
C LEU A 38 -12.34 -5.97 -9.17
N LEU A 39 -13.63 -6.20 -9.00
CA LEU A 39 -14.21 -7.54 -9.13
C LEU A 39 -14.22 -7.95 -10.60
N SER A 40 -13.52 -9.04 -10.90
CA SER A 40 -13.55 -9.70 -12.20
C SER A 40 -14.03 -11.14 -12.06
N GLY A 41 -14.60 -11.69 -13.13
CA GLY A 41 -14.99 -13.11 -13.17
C GLY A 41 -13.80 -14.05 -12.96
N GLU A 42 -12.62 -13.67 -13.45
CA GLU A 42 -11.37 -14.40 -13.23
C GLU A 42 -11.00 -14.45 -11.74
N MET A 43 -11.09 -13.33 -11.03
CA MET A 43 -10.82 -13.30 -9.59
C MET A 43 -11.74 -14.26 -8.82
N ILE A 44 -13.03 -14.27 -9.16
CA ILE A 44 -14.00 -15.17 -8.52
C ILE A 44 -13.64 -16.64 -8.81
N ALA A 45 -13.27 -16.96 -10.04
CA ALA A 45 -12.88 -18.31 -10.43
C ALA A 45 -11.60 -18.76 -9.69
N VAL A 46 -10.57 -17.92 -9.65
CA VAL A 46 -9.31 -18.25 -8.96
C VAL A 46 -9.49 -18.38 -7.45
N LEU A 47 -10.25 -17.48 -6.82
CA LEU A 47 -10.55 -17.56 -5.39
C LEU A 47 -11.42 -18.77 -5.04
N GLY A 48 -12.39 -19.10 -5.90
CA GLY A 48 -13.20 -20.30 -5.76
C GLY A 48 -12.35 -21.57 -5.86
N LEU A 49 -11.53 -21.68 -6.90
CA LEU A 49 -10.73 -22.87 -7.16
C LEU A 49 -9.55 -23.04 -6.21
N SER A 50 -8.87 -21.97 -5.81
CA SER A 50 -7.69 -22.07 -4.93
C SER A 50 -8.05 -21.94 -3.45
N GLY A 51 -8.89 -20.96 -3.09
CA GLY A 51 -9.26 -20.67 -1.72
C GLY A 51 -10.32 -21.62 -1.19
N VAL A 52 -11.48 -21.71 -1.86
CA VAL A 52 -12.60 -22.53 -1.38
C VAL A 52 -12.27 -24.02 -1.44
N LEU A 53 -11.60 -24.48 -2.52
CA LEU A 53 -11.12 -25.86 -2.61
C LEU A 53 -10.15 -26.21 -1.47
N ALA A 54 -9.17 -25.35 -1.17
CA ALA A 54 -8.22 -25.59 -0.08
C ALA A 54 -8.93 -25.65 1.29
N VAL A 55 -9.93 -24.79 1.51
CA VAL A 55 -10.78 -24.84 2.71
C VAL A 55 -11.57 -26.14 2.78
N PHE A 56 -12.15 -26.59 1.67
CA PHE A 56 -12.91 -27.84 1.60
C PHE A 56 -12.03 -29.07 1.87
N VAL A 57 -10.83 -29.11 1.28
CA VAL A 57 -9.83 -30.15 1.54
C VAL A 57 -9.43 -30.14 3.01
N ALA A 58 -9.13 -28.98 3.58
CA ALA A 58 -8.79 -28.84 5.00
C ALA A 58 -9.93 -29.30 5.92
N TRP A 59 -11.18 -29.08 5.52
CA TRP A 59 -12.35 -29.53 6.26
C TRP A 59 -12.56 -31.05 6.17
N TRP A 60 -12.23 -31.67 5.04
CA TRP A 60 -12.33 -33.12 4.84
C TRP A 60 -11.30 -33.89 5.69
N VAL A 61 -10.15 -33.28 5.99
CA VAL A 61 -9.08 -33.94 6.76
C VAL A 61 -9.53 -34.18 8.21
N LYS A 62 -9.81 -35.44 8.53
CA LYS A 62 -10.10 -35.88 9.90
C LYS A 62 -8.84 -35.88 10.75
N ILE A 63 -8.64 -34.83 11.54
CA ILE A 63 -7.52 -34.71 12.48
C ILE A 63 -7.71 -35.72 13.62
N ARG A 64 -6.85 -36.74 13.67
CA ARG A 64 -6.79 -37.65 14.82
C ARG A 64 -6.17 -36.93 16.02
N LYS A 65 -6.92 -36.86 17.13
CA LYS A 65 -6.42 -36.27 18.37
C LYS A 65 -5.35 -37.19 18.99
N PRO A 66 -4.21 -36.66 19.46
CA PRO A 66 -3.19 -37.48 20.11
C PRO A 66 -3.73 -38.07 21.42
N ALA A 67 -3.32 -39.31 21.74
CA ALA A 67 -3.76 -40.03 22.94
C ALA A 67 -3.42 -39.33 24.26
N THR A 68 -2.46 -38.39 24.25
CA THR A 68 -2.08 -37.59 25.43
C THR A 68 -1.72 -36.17 25.00
N ARG A 69 -2.27 -35.15 25.68
CA ARG A 69 -2.04 -33.73 25.33
C ARG A 69 -0.56 -33.34 25.35
N TRP A 70 0.20 -33.83 26.33
CA TRP A 70 1.64 -33.56 26.48
C TRP A 70 2.49 -34.19 25.37
N ARG A 71 2.27 -35.47 25.04
CA ARG A 71 2.96 -36.14 23.92
C ARG A 71 2.65 -35.45 22.58
N GLY A 72 1.39 -35.02 22.39
CA GLY A 72 1.00 -34.24 21.22
C GLY A 72 1.70 -32.88 21.12
N ALA A 73 1.83 -32.16 22.23
CA ALA A 73 2.55 -30.88 22.28
C ALA A 73 4.05 -31.05 22.03
N ALA A 74 4.69 -32.04 22.68
CA ALA A 74 6.11 -32.33 22.51
C ALA A 74 6.45 -32.70 21.06
N MET A 75 5.64 -33.56 20.43
CA MET A 75 5.81 -33.93 19.01
C MET A 75 5.68 -32.71 18.07
N ARG A 76 4.74 -31.80 18.34
CA ARG A 76 4.59 -30.57 17.54
C ARG A 76 5.79 -29.64 17.70
N LEU A 77 6.25 -29.43 18.94
CA LEU A 77 7.44 -28.64 19.24
C LEU A 77 8.68 -29.22 18.57
N LEU A 78 8.87 -30.53 18.62
CA LEU A 78 9.96 -31.21 17.95
C LEU A 78 9.91 -30.98 16.43
N ASN A 79 8.74 -31.16 15.80
CA ASN A 79 8.59 -30.94 14.36
C ASN A 79 8.86 -29.48 13.96
N ILE A 80 8.43 -28.51 14.77
CA ILE A 80 8.72 -27.09 14.55
C ILE A 80 10.23 -26.85 14.67
N ALA A 81 10.88 -27.38 15.70
CA ALA A 81 12.31 -27.21 15.92
C ALA A 81 13.15 -27.84 14.80
N VAL A 82 12.81 -29.05 14.36
CA VAL A 82 13.48 -29.72 13.23
C VAL A 82 13.30 -28.93 11.93
N SER A 83 12.09 -28.44 11.67
CA SER A 83 11.82 -27.61 10.48
C SER A 83 12.62 -26.31 10.51
N ALA A 84 12.67 -25.63 11.66
CA ALA A 84 13.45 -24.41 11.83
C ALA A 84 14.95 -24.67 11.65
N LEU A 85 15.47 -25.78 12.20
CA LEU A 85 16.88 -26.15 12.06
C LEU A 85 17.25 -26.44 10.61
N LEU A 86 16.39 -27.13 9.85
CA LEU A 86 16.60 -27.36 8.42
C LEU A 86 16.61 -26.05 7.63
N ILE A 87 15.68 -25.13 7.91
CA ILE A 87 15.64 -23.81 7.28
C ILE A 87 16.93 -23.03 7.56
N ILE A 88 17.39 -23.01 8.83
CA ILE A 88 18.62 -22.32 9.23
C ILE A 88 19.84 -22.96 8.56
N LEU A 89 19.90 -24.28 8.47
CA LEU A 89 21.00 -24.98 7.83
C LEU A 89 21.11 -24.59 6.35
N VAL A 90 19.99 -24.61 5.61
CA VAL A 90 19.96 -24.19 4.20
C VAL A 90 20.31 -22.70 4.07
N ALA A 91 19.76 -21.84 4.92
CA ALA A 91 20.05 -20.41 4.90
C ALA A 91 21.53 -20.10 5.20
N ALA A 92 22.17 -20.87 6.08
CA ALA A 92 23.59 -20.72 6.40
C ALA A 92 24.49 -21.16 5.25
N LEU A 93 24.16 -22.27 4.57
CA LEU A 93 24.92 -22.76 3.42
C LEU A 93 24.91 -21.77 2.24
N PHE A 94 23.79 -21.06 2.04
CA PHE A 94 23.62 -20.07 0.97
C PHE A 94 23.58 -18.62 1.50
N TYR A 95 24.24 -18.35 2.63
CA TYR A 95 24.14 -17.05 3.31
C TYR A 95 24.49 -15.86 2.40
N LYS A 96 25.55 -15.97 1.59
CA LYS A 96 25.99 -14.88 0.71
C LYS A 96 24.94 -14.54 -0.36
N ASP A 97 24.34 -15.56 -0.95
CA ASP A 97 23.32 -15.40 -1.99
C ASP A 97 22.04 -14.81 -1.39
N TYR A 98 21.58 -15.36 -0.26
CA TYR A 98 20.41 -14.83 0.44
C TYR A 98 20.63 -13.40 0.93
N ALA A 99 21.78 -13.10 1.55
CA ALA A 99 22.08 -11.76 2.06
C ALA A 99 22.10 -10.71 0.93
N SER A 100 22.67 -11.06 -0.23
CA SER A 100 22.66 -10.18 -1.41
C SER A 100 21.23 -9.94 -1.93
N VAL A 101 20.46 -11.01 -2.12
CA VAL A 101 19.08 -10.94 -2.62
C VAL A 101 18.19 -10.13 -1.70
N PHE A 102 18.21 -10.39 -0.39
CA PHE A 102 17.36 -9.68 0.57
C PHE A 102 17.79 -8.22 0.80
N ARG A 103 19.08 -7.90 0.67
CA ARG A 103 19.57 -6.51 0.80
C ARG A 103 19.15 -5.67 -0.41
N ASN A 104 19.22 -6.24 -1.61
CA ASN A 104 18.90 -5.54 -2.86
C ASN A 104 17.40 -5.54 -3.17
N ASN A 105 16.66 -6.56 -2.72
CA ASN A 105 15.25 -6.75 -3.01
C ASN A 105 14.43 -6.90 -1.72
N LYS A 106 14.45 -5.85 -0.88
CA LYS A 106 13.69 -5.83 0.39
C LYS A 106 12.19 -6.05 0.20
N GLU A 107 11.67 -5.73 -0.99
CA GLU A 107 10.28 -5.94 -1.37
C GLU A 107 9.89 -7.42 -1.42
N LEU A 108 10.80 -8.33 -1.73
CA LEU A 108 10.50 -9.76 -1.80
C LEU A 108 9.98 -10.30 -0.46
N VAL A 109 10.52 -9.79 0.65
CA VAL A 109 10.06 -10.19 1.99
C VAL A 109 8.61 -9.76 2.23
N LYS A 110 8.19 -8.62 1.66
CA LYS A 110 6.83 -8.11 1.73
C LYS A 110 5.86 -8.82 0.75
N SER A 111 6.38 -9.65 -0.15
CA SER A 111 5.55 -10.48 -1.06
C SER A 111 5.30 -11.89 -0.53
N LEU A 112 5.93 -12.28 0.59
CA LEU A 112 5.80 -13.62 1.16
C LEU A 112 4.51 -13.75 1.98
N SER A 113 3.52 -14.43 1.38
CA SER A 113 2.30 -14.83 2.05
C SER A 113 2.56 -15.98 3.03
N PRO A 114 2.06 -15.92 4.28
CA PRO A 114 1.21 -14.86 4.86
C PRO A 114 1.91 -13.80 5.71
N SER A 115 3.21 -13.94 5.92
CA SER A 115 3.97 -13.08 6.81
C SER A 115 3.76 -11.60 6.47
N ASN A 116 3.63 -11.29 5.18
CA ASN A 116 3.30 -9.97 4.68
C ASN A 116 2.04 -9.35 5.30
N SER A 117 0.88 -10.02 5.21
CA SER A 117 -0.38 -9.49 5.71
C SER A 117 -0.38 -9.36 7.23
N ILE A 118 0.24 -10.31 7.94
CA ILE A 118 0.33 -10.28 9.41
C ILE A 118 1.22 -9.13 9.88
N VAL A 119 2.41 -8.99 9.29
CA VAL A 119 3.36 -7.92 9.63
C VAL A 119 2.79 -6.56 9.25
N ALA A 120 2.15 -6.43 8.08
CA ALA A 120 1.50 -5.20 7.65
C ALA A 120 0.37 -4.78 8.60
N LEU A 121 -0.50 -5.72 8.99
CA LEU A 121 -1.59 -5.44 9.93
C LEU A 121 -1.08 -5.09 11.33
N ASN A 122 -0.06 -5.79 11.83
CA ASN A 122 0.54 -5.49 13.13
C ASN A 122 1.25 -4.13 13.12
N SER A 123 1.97 -3.82 12.04
CA SER A 123 2.59 -2.52 11.85
C SER A 123 1.57 -1.40 11.80
N TRP A 124 0.45 -1.60 11.09
CA TRP A 124 -0.65 -0.64 11.02
C TRP A 124 -1.27 -0.43 12.42
N TYR A 125 -1.59 -1.51 13.14
CA TYR A 125 -2.17 -1.44 14.48
C TYR A 125 -1.26 -0.71 15.49
N ALA A 126 0.06 -0.95 15.42
CA ALA A 126 1.02 -0.30 16.30
C ALA A 126 1.11 1.22 16.06
N HIS A 127 1.03 1.67 14.80
CA HIS A 127 1.05 3.09 14.45
C HIS A 127 -0.29 3.76 14.77
N ASN A 128 -1.42 3.12 14.46
CA ASN A 128 -2.76 3.66 14.74
C ASN A 128 -3.02 3.87 16.25
N ARG A 129 -2.25 3.21 17.13
CA ARG A 129 -2.32 3.45 18.58
C ARG A 129 -1.78 4.83 18.98
N MET A 130 -0.97 5.45 18.14
CA MET A 130 -0.38 6.78 18.35
C MET A 130 -1.27 7.92 17.84
N ASP A 131 -2.38 7.63 17.15
CA ASP A 131 -3.31 8.60 16.53
C ASP A 131 -4.11 9.50 17.51
N ASN A 132 -3.86 9.40 18.83
CA ASN A 132 -4.55 10.24 19.82
C ASN A 132 -3.76 11.52 20.15
N LEU A 133 -2.89 11.98 19.24
CA LEU A 133 -2.15 13.22 19.42
C LEU A 133 -3.07 14.44 19.15
N PRO A 134 -2.89 15.54 19.89
CA PRO A 134 -3.64 16.76 19.64
C PRO A 134 -3.27 17.37 18.28
N LEU A 135 -4.27 17.97 17.62
CA LEU A 135 -4.07 18.73 16.38
C LEU A 135 -3.16 19.93 16.63
N VAL A 136 -2.11 20.03 15.81
CA VAL A 136 -1.17 21.15 15.77
C VAL A 136 -1.65 22.13 14.71
N LYS A 137 -1.95 23.36 15.13
CA LYS A 137 -2.32 24.43 14.20
C LYS A 137 -1.09 25.02 13.53
N ILE A 138 -1.14 25.18 12.22
CA ILE A 138 -0.13 25.81 11.38
C ILE A 138 -0.77 26.94 10.56
N GLY A 139 0.01 27.88 10.03
CA GLY A 139 -0.51 28.91 9.13
C GLY A 139 -1.40 29.98 9.77
N GLU A 140 -1.43 30.09 11.11
CA GLU A 140 -2.19 31.14 11.81
C GLU A 140 -1.70 32.57 11.51
N ASP A 141 -0.52 32.70 10.90
CA ASP A 141 0.08 33.94 10.43
C ASP A 141 -0.33 34.31 8.99
N ALA A 142 -1.07 33.45 8.29
CA ALA A 142 -1.53 33.70 6.92
C ALA A 142 -2.51 34.89 6.88
N ARG A 143 -2.07 35.99 6.27
CA ARG A 143 -2.88 37.21 6.07
C ARG A 143 -2.89 37.61 4.60
N GLN A 144 -4.06 37.99 4.09
CA GLN A 144 -4.17 38.57 2.76
C GLN A 144 -3.41 39.90 2.70
N LYS A 145 -2.64 40.10 1.64
CA LYS A 145 -1.92 41.36 1.44
C LYS A 145 -2.93 42.49 1.18
N PRO A 146 -2.73 43.72 1.71
CA PRO A 146 -3.64 44.84 1.50
C PRO A 146 -3.99 45.12 0.02
N VAL A 147 -3.02 44.92 -0.88
CA VAL A 147 -3.17 45.07 -2.33
C VAL A 147 -4.20 44.09 -2.93
N MET A 148 -4.43 42.93 -2.31
CA MET A 148 -5.48 41.99 -2.73
C MET A 148 -6.89 42.43 -2.31
N HIS A 149 -7.02 43.29 -1.30
CA HIS A 149 -8.32 43.82 -0.87
C HIS A 149 -8.78 45.01 -1.69
N SER A 150 -7.84 45.88 -2.09
CA SER A 150 -8.13 47.13 -2.80
C SER A 150 -7.87 47.06 -4.31
N GLY A 151 -7.46 45.89 -4.82
CA GLY A 151 -7.22 45.69 -6.24
C GLY A 151 -8.51 45.78 -7.08
N PRO A 152 -8.43 46.25 -8.33
CA PRO A 152 -9.60 46.41 -9.21
C PRO A 152 -10.20 45.07 -9.70
N ARG A 153 -9.51 43.94 -9.46
CA ARG A 153 -9.95 42.59 -9.88
C ARG A 153 -9.79 41.61 -8.72
N LYS A 154 -10.74 40.67 -8.61
CA LYS A 154 -10.69 39.57 -7.64
C LYS A 154 -9.78 38.45 -8.17
N ASN A 155 -9.01 37.84 -7.29
CA ASN A 155 -8.19 36.67 -7.62
C ASN A 155 -8.99 35.38 -7.33
N LEU A 156 -9.15 34.52 -8.33
CA LEU A 156 -9.73 33.18 -8.20
C LEU A 156 -8.66 32.16 -8.56
N THR A 157 -8.38 31.23 -7.66
CA THR A 157 -7.47 30.10 -7.91
C THR A 157 -8.28 28.81 -7.84
N ILE A 158 -8.15 27.97 -8.85
CA ILE A 158 -8.77 26.64 -8.90
C ILE A 158 -7.63 25.62 -8.87
N VAL A 159 -7.68 24.71 -7.90
CA VAL A 159 -6.72 23.60 -7.80
C VAL A 159 -7.44 22.33 -8.23
N VAL A 160 -6.96 21.71 -9.31
CA VAL A 160 -7.48 20.43 -9.80
C VAL A 160 -6.52 19.33 -9.38
N LEU A 161 -6.96 18.50 -8.44
CA LEU A 161 -6.21 17.33 -7.99
C LEU A 161 -6.50 16.15 -8.93
N GLY A 162 -5.49 15.71 -9.68
CA GLY A 162 -5.59 14.52 -10.51
C GLY A 162 -5.46 13.24 -9.69
N GLU A 163 -5.95 12.13 -10.26
CA GLU A 163 -5.88 10.79 -9.65
C GLU A 163 -4.76 9.96 -10.30
N THR A 164 -5.06 8.91 -11.06
CA THR A 164 -4.10 7.95 -11.63
C THR A 164 -3.41 8.43 -12.93
N SER A 165 -3.46 9.73 -13.23
CA SER A 165 -2.88 10.31 -14.45
C SER A 165 -1.35 10.26 -14.40
N ARG A 166 -0.70 9.78 -15.47
CA ARG A 166 0.77 9.64 -15.53
C ARG A 166 1.39 10.42 -16.69
N ALA A 167 2.53 11.07 -16.42
CA ALA A 167 3.22 11.94 -17.39
C ALA A 167 3.57 11.24 -18.71
N GLY A 168 3.93 9.94 -18.68
CA GLY A 168 4.26 9.17 -19.90
C GLY A 168 3.11 8.98 -20.89
N ASN A 169 1.88 9.44 -20.57
CA ASN A 169 0.72 9.39 -21.44
C ASN A 169 0.14 10.78 -21.75
N PHE A 170 0.87 11.85 -21.47
CA PHE A 170 0.46 13.23 -21.80
C PHE A 170 1.06 13.66 -23.13
N SER A 171 0.23 14.03 -24.11
CA SER A 171 0.70 14.53 -25.40
C SER A 171 1.47 15.84 -25.27
N LEU A 172 1.13 16.67 -24.28
CA LEU A 172 1.90 17.87 -23.91
C LEU A 172 3.36 17.57 -23.52
N GLY A 173 3.63 16.34 -23.08
CA GLY A 173 4.97 15.85 -22.74
C GLY A 173 5.66 15.07 -23.87
N GLY A 174 5.08 15.01 -25.07
CA GLY A 174 5.64 14.29 -26.22
C GLY A 174 5.14 12.86 -26.40
N TYR A 175 4.02 12.48 -25.79
CA TYR A 175 3.37 11.19 -26.06
C TYR A 175 2.74 11.14 -27.45
N ASP A 176 2.93 10.03 -28.18
CA ASP A 176 2.56 9.90 -29.60
C ASP A 176 1.06 10.06 -29.88
N ARG A 177 0.19 9.76 -28.91
CA ARG A 177 -1.26 9.93 -29.06
C ARG A 177 -1.69 11.26 -28.46
N GLU A 178 -2.55 11.98 -29.18
CA GLU A 178 -3.12 13.25 -28.74
C GLU A 178 -4.13 13.05 -27.59
N THR A 179 -3.63 13.05 -26.35
CA THR A 179 -4.44 12.83 -25.13
C THR A 179 -4.92 14.13 -24.49
N ASN A 180 -4.33 15.27 -24.84
CA ASN A 180 -4.69 16.58 -24.29
C ASN A 180 -5.05 17.63 -25.37
N PRO A 181 -5.94 17.32 -26.35
CA PRO A 181 -6.19 18.18 -27.52
C PRO A 181 -6.70 19.57 -27.17
N ARG A 182 -7.54 19.69 -26.13
CA ARG A 182 -8.10 20.98 -25.70
C ARG A 182 -7.05 21.87 -25.03
N LEU A 183 -6.26 21.30 -24.12
CA LEU A 183 -5.22 22.03 -23.40
C LEU A 183 -4.11 22.51 -24.34
N GLN A 184 -3.86 21.80 -25.44
CA GLN A 184 -2.89 22.23 -26.45
C GLN A 184 -3.30 23.51 -27.20
N GLN A 185 -4.59 23.84 -27.21
CA GLN A 185 -5.12 25.05 -27.85
C GLN A 185 -5.08 26.27 -26.91
N ASP A 186 -4.85 26.03 -25.62
CA ASP A 186 -4.81 27.04 -24.58
C ASP A 186 -3.35 27.45 -24.27
N ASP A 187 -3.13 28.65 -23.73
CA ASP A 187 -1.81 29.14 -23.30
C ASP A 187 -1.41 28.53 -21.94
N VAL A 188 -1.18 27.21 -21.94
CA VAL A 188 -0.86 26.43 -20.74
C VAL A 188 0.63 26.21 -20.56
N VAL A 189 1.09 26.23 -19.31
CA VAL A 189 2.46 25.84 -18.95
C VAL A 189 2.48 24.38 -18.53
N TYR A 190 3.23 23.55 -19.25
CA TYR A 190 3.43 22.14 -18.92
C TYR A 190 4.76 21.94 -18.15
N PHE A 191 4.71 21.13 -17.08
CA PHE A 191 5.87 20.80 -16.24
C PHE A 191 6.30 19.34 -16.47
N PRO A 192 7.28 19.08 -17.37
CA PRO A 192 7.64 17.72 -17.79
C PRO A 192 8.40 16.91 -16.73
N LYS A 193 8.95 17.58 -15.70
CA LYS A 193 9.81 16.96 -14.68
C LYS A 193 9.17 17.02 -13.29
N THR A 194 7.97 16.46 -13.18
CA THR A 194 7.21 16.42 -11.92
C THR A 194 7.16 15.00 -11.39
N THR A 195 7.34 14.85 -10.08
CA THR A 195 7.27 13.55 -9.38
C THR A 195 6.30 13.64 -8.22
N SER A 196 5.50 12.59 -7.99
CA SER A 196 4.57 12.53 -6.87
C SER A 196 5.27 12.29 -5.53
N CYS A 197 4.59 12.68 -4.45
CA CYS A 197 5.00 12.35 -3.08
C CYS A 197 5.03 10.82 -2.86
N GLY A 198 3.95 10.14 -3.26
CA GLY A 198 3.80 8.69 -3.16
C GLY A 198 3.16 8.09 -4.41
N THR A 199 2.79 6.82 -4.34
CA THR A 199 2.18 6.06 -5.44
C THR A 199 0.73 5.65 -5.15
N ALA A 200 0.18 6.11 -4.02
CA ALA A 200 -1.19 5.89 -3.61
C ALA A 200 -1.79 7.21 -3.12
N THR A 201 -3.11 7.34 -3.24
CA THR A 201 -3.89 8.54 -2.91
C THR A 201 -3.82 8.84 -1.42
N ALA A 202 -3.95 7.80 -0.58
CA ALA A 202 -3.84 7.91 0.88
C ALA A 202 -2.50 8.50 1.35
N VAL A 203 -1.42 8.33 0.58
CA VAL A 203 -0.10 8.89 0.91
C VAL A 203 0.15 10.23 0.20
N SER A 204 -0.25 10.34 -1.07
CA SER A 204 0.13 11.47 -1.92
C SER A 204 -0.66 12.73 -1.56
N VAL A 205 -1.95 12.59 -1.25
CA VAL A 205 -2.81 13.74 -0.95
C VAL A 205 -2.38 14.42 0.35
N PRO A 206 -2.22 13.72 1.49
CA PRO A 206 -1.78 14.38 2.71
C PRO A 206 -0.36 14.96 2.58
N CYS A 207 0.56 14.28 1.89
CA CYS A 207 1.91 14.82 1.64
C CYS A 207 1.89 16.12 0.83
N MET A 208 1.08 16.22 -0.22
CA MET A 208 1.01 17.42 -1.07
C MET A 208 0.49 18.66 -0.33
N PHE A 209 -0.41 18.47 0.63
CA PHE A 209 -0.99 19.56 1.43
C PHE A 209 -0.29 19.75 2.78
N SER A 210 0.69 18.91 3.11
CA SER A 210 1.56 19.12 4.27
C SER A 210 2.60 20.20 4.00
N ASN A 211 3.17 20.75 5.07
CA ASN A 211 4.35 21.62 5.00
C ASN A 211 5.68 20.84 4.92
N MET A 212 5.62 19.52 4.69
CA MET A 212 6.78 18.64 4.74
C MET A 212 7.32 18.32 3.34
N PRO A 213 8.64 18.35 3.13
CA PRO A 213 9.21 17.85 1.89
C PRO A 213 9.09 16.33 1.84
N ARG A 214 8.92 15.76 0.63
CA ARG A 214 8.78 14.30 0.41
C ARG A 214 9.79 13.44 1.18
N ALA A 215 11.05 13.87 1.28
CA ALA A 215 12.11 13.13 1.95
C ALA A 215 11.95 13.03 3.48
N HIS A 216 11.18 13.93 4.08
CA HIS A 216 10.91 14.02 5.52
C HIS A 216 9.40 14.01 5.79
N TYR A 217 8.61 13.44 4.89
CA TYR A 217 7.18 13.30 5.08
C TYR A 217 6.92 12.28 6.19
N ASP A 218 6.20 12.71 7.22
CA ASP A 218 5.74 11.90 8.32
C ASP A 218 4.21 11.84 8.27
N GLU A 219 3.69 10.64 8.01
CA GLU A 219 2.26 10.39 7.87
C GLU A 219 1.49 10.72 9.15
N GLU A 220 2.01 10.30 10.32
CA GLU A 220 1.35 10.55 11.61
C GLU A 220 1.30 12.05 11.89
N LEU A 221 2.43 12.75 11.75
CA LEU A 221 2.47 14.19 12.01
C LEU A 221 1.59 14.98 11.02
N ALA A 222 1.55 14.56 9.74
CA ALA A 222 0.73 15.23 8.72
C ALA A 222 -0.78 15.09 9.01
N HIS A 223 -1.23 13.94 9.53
CA HIS A 223 -2.62 13.76 9.95
C HIS A 223 -2.99 14.59 11.19
N HIS A 224 -2.00 15.03 11.96
CA HIS A 224 -2.17 15.84 13.16
C HIS A 224 -1.89 17.33 12.94
N GLN A 225 -1.83 17.82 11.70
CA GLN A 225 -1.66 19.25 11.41
C GLN A 225 -2.88 19.83 10.70
N GLU A 226 -3.33 21.02 11.13
CA GLU A 226 -4.41 21.78 10.48
C GLU A 226 -4.00 23.25 10.33
N GLY A 227 -4.39 23.91 9.23
CA GLY A 227 -4.05 25.32 8.96
C GLY A 227 -4.74 25.91 7.75
#